data_AF-A0A2T4WYJ1-F1
#
_entry.id   AF-A0A2T4WYJ1-F1
#
_cell.length_a   1.000
_cell.length_b   1.000
_cell.length_c   1.000
_cell.angle_alpha   90.00
_cell.angle_beta   90.00
_cell.angle_gamma   90.00
#
_symmetry.space_group_name_H-M   'P 1'
#
loop_
_entity.id
_entity.type
_entity.pdbx_description
1 polymer ?
#
loop_
_entity_poly.entity_id
_entity_poly.type
_entity_poly.pdbx_seq_one_letter_code
_entity_poly.pdbx_strand_id
1 'polypeptide(L)'
;MELVLTQMDIEPLPKQKPEPFVFNNEGLLTSNYKEEIHNNFFHSNPNSVFGIKQRIKSNQYQYLPSIDVILKLSVFAIAIIATLS
;
A
#
# COMPACT_ATOMS: atom_id res chain seq x y z
N MET A 1 -1.17 39.24 6.03
CA MET A 1 -0.27 39.53 7.16
C MET A 1 1.13 39.31 6.62
N GLU A 2 1.84 40.41 6.33
CA GLU A 2 3.15 40.37 5.68
C GLU A 2 4.18 39.83 6.68
N LEU A 3 4.93 38.78 6.32
CA LEU A 3 5.96 38.21 7.17
C LEU A 3 7.21 39.10 7.12
N VAL A 4 7.35 39.98 8.11
CA VAL A 4 8.57 40.77 8.33
C VAL A 4 9.62 39.86 8.99
N LEU A 5 10.52 39.33 8.17
CA LEU A 5 11.69 38.57 8.63
C LEU A 5 12.66 39.50 9.34
N THR A 6 12.68 39.42 10.67
CA THR A 6 13.71 40.07 11.49
C THR A 6 15.03 39.35 11.22
N GLN A 7 16.03 40.06 10.69
CA GLN A 7 17.38 39.53 10.50
C GLN A 7 18.01 39.34 11.89
N MET A 8 17.81 38.17 12.47
CA MET A 8 18.59 37.69 13.60
C MET A 8 19.99 37.35 13.05
N ASP A 9 21.04 37.98 13.58
CA ASP A 9 22.43 37.56 13.34
C ASP A 9 22.62 36.16 13.93
N ILE A 10 22.33 35.15 13.13
CA ILE A 10 22.54 33.75 13.47
C ILE A 10 24.02 33.47 13.23
N GLU A 11 24.75 33.21 14.30
CA GLU A 11 26.13 32.73 14.23
C GLU A 11 26.18 31.53 13.26
N PRO A 12 27.06 31.52 12.25
CA PRO A 12 27.07 30.45 11.26
C PRO A 12 27.35 29.13 11.95
N LEU A 13 26.46 28.14 11.76
CA LEU A 13 26.68 26.79 12.25
C LEU A 13 28.10 26.33 11.87
N PRO A 14 28.83 25.66 12.78
CA PRO A 14 30.16 25.17 12.47
C PRO A 14 30.11 24.36 11.17
N LYS A 15 30.95 24.74 10.20
CA LYS A 15 31.01 24.08 8.89
C LYS A 15 31.24 22.59 9.12
N GLN A 16 30.18 21.79 8.95
CA GLN A 16 30.29 20.34 9.00
C GLN A 16 31.27 19.95 7.90
N LYS A 17 32.29 19.17 8.27
CA LYS A 17 33.19 18.60 7.27
C LYS A 17 32.32 17.78 6.30
N PRO A 18 32.50 17.92 4.98
CA PRO A 18 31.78 17.09 4.03
C PRO A 18 32.24 15.64 4.24
N GLU A 19 31.46 14.90 5.02
CA GLU A 19 31.56 13.45 5.08
C GLU A 19 31.28 12.95 3.65
N PRO A 20 32.19 12.17 3.03
CA PRO A 20 31.92 11.62 1.71
C PRO A 20 30.68 10.75 1.79
N PHE A 21 29.66 11.07 0.99
CA PHE A 21 28.49 10.20 0.85
C PHE A 21 28.93 8.89 0.19
N VAL A 22 29.11 7.86 1.01
CA VAL A 22 29.40 6.51 0.52
C VAL A 22 28.06 5.85 0.23
N PHE A 23 27.71 5.78 -1.06
CA PHE A 23 26.56 5.00 -1.50
C PHE A 23 26.92 3.51 -1.43
N ASN A 24 26.61 2.87 -0.32
CA ASN A 24 26.66 1.42 -0.25
C ASN A 24 25.50 0.87 -1.09
N ASN A 25 25.80 0.04 -2.09
CA ASN A 25 24.82 -0.64 -2.94
C ASN A 25 24.12 -1.79 -2.17
N GLU A 26 23.71 -1.53 -0.94
CA GLU A 26 22.83 -2.39 -0.17
C GLU A 26 21.48 -2.31 -0.88
N GLY A 27 21.21 -3.28 -1.75
CA GLY A 27 20.07 -3.23 -2.67
C GLY A 27 18.78 -2.78 -1.96
N LEU A 28 17.99 -1.95 -2.65
CA LEU A 28 16.82 -1.25 -2.11
C LEU A 28 15.78 -2.14 -1.41
N LEU A 29 15.86 -3.45 -1.61
CA LEU A 29 14.97 -4.47 -1.06
C LEU A 29 15.63 -5.28 0.05
N THR A 30 16.24 -4.59 1.02
CA THR A 30 16.76 -5.23 2.24
C THR A 30 15.64 -5.96 2.99
N SER A 31 16.01 -6.91 3.86
CA SER A 31 15.04 -7.60 4.72
C SER A 31 14.19 -6.62 5.52
N ASN A 32 14.82 -5.57 6.05
CA ASN A 32 14.15 -4.54 6.83
C ASN A 32 13.15 -3.75 5.99
N TYR A 33 13.53 -3.38 4.76
CA TYR A 33 12.59 -2.73 3.83
C TYR A 33 11.39 -3.61 3.52
N LYS A 34 11.59 -4.92 3.30
CA LYS A 34 10.50 -5.86 3.06
C LYS A 34 9.56 -5.97 4.26
N GLU A 35 10.11 -6.02 5.47
CA GLU A 35 9.33 -6.06 6.71
C GLU A 35 8.50 -4.79 6.92
N GLU A 36 9.10 -3.61 6.70
CA GLU A 36 8.39 -2.34 6.80
C GLU A 36 7.29 -2.21 5.75
N ILE A 37 7.54 -2.60 4.50
CA ILE A 37 6.53 -2.60 3.45
C ILE A 37 5.38 -3.54 3.79
N HIS A 38 5.69 -4.74 4.30
CA HIS A 38 4.68 -5.68 4.75
C HIS A 38 3.83 -5.08 5.88
N ASN A 39 4.47 -4.48 6.89
CA ASN A 39 3.78 -3.80 7.98
C ASN A 39 2.88 -2.66 7.47
N ASN A 40 3.39 -1.81 6.58
CA ASN A 40 2.65 -0.70 5.99
C ASN A 40 1.48 -1.18 5.13
N PHE A 41 1.60 -2.33 4.46
CA PHE A 41 0.53 -2.92 3.69
C PHE A 41 -0.63 -3.35 4.59
N PHE A 42 -0.37 -4.07 5.68
CA PHE A 42 -1.44 -4.57 6.56
C PHE A 42 -1.98 -3.52 7.53
N HIS A 43 -1.17 -2.54 7.93
CA HIS A 43 -1.53 -1.51 8.91
C HIS A 43 -1.66 -0.11 8.27
N SER A 44 -2.04 -0.05 7.00
CA SER A 44 -2.23 1.23 6.31
C SER A 44 -3.38 2.05 6.91
N ASN A 45 -3.24 3.38 6.89
CA ASN A 45 -4.31 4.28 7.32
C ASN A 45 -5.52 4.10 6.38
N PRO A 46 -6.71 3.72 6.90
CA PRO A 46 -7.89 3.43 6.07
C PRO A 46 -8.43 4.65 5.32
N ASN A 47 -8.13 5.86 5.79
CA ASN A 47 -8.56 7.12 5.18
C ASN A 47 -7.53 7.66 4.17
N SER A 48 -6.38 7.01 4.03
CA SER A 48 -5.39 7.36 3.01
C SER A 48 -5.84 6.89 1.63
N VAL A 49 -5.35 7.56 0.57
CA VAL A 49 -5.59 7.15 -0.82
C VAL A 49 -5.16 5.69 -1.05
N PHE A 50 -4.03 5.29 -0.46
CA PHE A 50 -3.53 3.92 -0.54
C PHE A 50 -4.47 2.93 0.15
N GLY A 51 -4.86 3.20 1.41
CA GLY A 51 -5.75 2.33 2.18
C GLY A 51 -7.12 2.15 1.52
N ILE A 52 -7.68 3.23 0.96
CA ILE A 52 -8.95 3.18 0.19
C ILE A 52 -8.79 2.28 -1.03
N LYS A 53 -7.72 2.46 -1.82
CA LYS A 53 -7.46 1.62 -3.01
C LYS A 53 -7.25 0.16 -2.64
N GLN A 54 -6.47 -0.11 -1.60
CA GLN A 54 -6.22 -1.46 -1.12
C GLN A 54 -7.51 -2.16 -0.69
N ARG A 55 -8.37 -1.48 0.06
CA ARG A 55 -9.66 -2.02 0.51
C ARG A 55 -10.57 -2.38 -0.67
N ILE A 56 -10.70 -1.48 -1.65
CA ILE A 56 -11.51 -1.74 -2.85
C ILE A 56 -10.98 -2.99 -3.58
N LYS A 57 -9.66 -3.07 -3.77
CA LYS A 57 -9.02 -4.18 -4.48
C LYS A 57 -9.18 -5.51 -3.72
N SER A 58 -8.98 -5.49 -2.40
CA SER A 58 -9.17 -6.66 -1.52
C SER A 58 -10.60 -7.20 -1.60
N ASN A 59 -11.60 -6.32 -1.52
CA ASN A 59 -13.00 -6.72 -1.61
C ASN A 59 -13.32 -7.36 -2.97
N GLN A 60 -12.79 -6.82 -4.08
CA GLN A 60 -13.00 -7.42 -5.40
C GLN A 60 -12.45 -8.86 -5.46
N TYR A 61 -11.24 -9.11 -4.95
CA TYR A 61 -10.67 -10.46 -4.93
C TYR A 61 -11.42 -11.44 -4.03
N GLN A 62 -12.09 -10.97 -2.97
CA GLN A 62 -12.89 -11.84 -2.10
C GLN A 62 -14.17 -12.35 -2.79
N TYR A 63 -14.84 -11.50 -3.57
CA TYR A 63 -16.15 -11.83 -4.15
C TYR A 63 -16.09 -12.40 -5.58
N LEU A 64 -15.11 -12.01 -6.39
CA LEU A 64 -14.93 -12.52 -7.75
C LEU A 64 -14.89 -14.06 -7.87
N PRO A 65 -14.09 -14.80 -7.06
CA PRO A 65 -14.04 -16.26 -7.18
C PRO A 65 -15.36 -16.91 -6.72
N SER A 66 -16.05 -16.31 -5.75
CA SER A 66 -17.25 -16.89 -5.15
C SER A 66 -18.47 -16.82 -6.10
N ILE A 67 -18.66 -15.69 -6.78
CA ILE A 67 -19.83 -15.49 -7.66
C ILE A 67 -19.76 -16.42 -8.89
N ASP A 68 -18.57 -16.60 -9.49
CA ASP A 68 -18.40 -17.49 -10.65
C ASP A 68 -18.73 -18.95 -10.30
N VAL A 69 -18.27 -19.42 -9.14
CA VAL A 69 -18.54 -20.78 -8.67
C VAL A 69 -20.03 -20.98 -8.37
N ILE A 70 -20.66 -20.02 -7.67
CA ILE A 70 -22.10 -20.09 -7.34
C ILE A 70 -22.95 -20.10 -8.61
N LEU A 71 -22.61 -19.27 -9.60
CA LEU A 71 -23.34 -19.20 -10.86
C LEU A 71 -23.25 -20.53 -11.63
N LYS A 72 -22.04 -21.08 -11.78
CA LYS A 72 -21.82 -22.37 -12.45
C LYS A 72 -22.57 -23.51 -11.76
N LEU A 73 -22.49 -23.57 -10.43
CA LEU A 73 -23.18 -24.60 -9.64
C LEU A 73 -24.70 -24.49 -9.76
N SER A 74 -25.24 -23.26 -9.75
CA SER A 74 -26.68 -23.01 -9.91
C SER A 74 -27.18 -23.46 -11.28
N VAL A 75 -26.46 -23.11 -12.35
CA VAL A 75 -26.80 -23.55 -13.72
C VAL A 75 -26.78 -25.08 -13.83
N PHE A 76 -25.77 -25.72 -13.24
CA PHE A 76 -25.65 -27.17 -13.22
C PHE A 76 -26.82 -27.84 -12.46
N ALA A 77 -27.20 -27.31 -11.31
CA ALA A 77 -28.34 -27.82 -10.54
C ALA A 77 -29.67 -27.72 -11.33
N ILE A 78 -29.90 -26.59 -12.01
CA ILE A 78 -31.06 -26.40 -12.88
C ILE A 78 -31.07 -27.42 -14.02
N ALA A 79 -29.91 -27.68 -14.65
CA ALA A 79 -29.79 -28.66 -15.72
C ALA A 79 -30.11 -30.09 -15.25
N ILE A 80 -29.64 -30.48 -14.05
CA ILE A 80 -30.01 -31.76 -13.44
C ILE A 80 -31.51 -31.82 -13.22
N ILE A 81 -32.10 -30.82 -12.57
CA ILE A 81 -33.54 -30.82 -12.28
C ILE A 81 -34.34 -30.92 -13.58
N ALA A 82 -33.98 -30.16 -14.61
CA ALA A 82 -34.69 -30.16 -15.89
C ALA A 82 -34.54 -31.47 -16.70
N THR A 83 -33.50 -32.28 -16.44
CA THR A 83 -33.26 -33.54 -17.15
C THR A 83 -33.69 -34.78 -16.35
N LEU A 84 -33.75 -34.69 -15.02
CA LEU A 84 -34.18 -35.76 -14.12
C LEU A 84 -35.67 -35.65 -13.69
N SER A 85 -36.32 -34.51 -13.94
CA SER A 85 -37.78 -34.34 -13.76
C SER A 85 -38.53 -34.75 -15.02
#